data_AF-A0A0C2FN67-F1
#
_entry.id   AF-A0A0C2FN67-F1
#
_cell.length_a   1.000
_cell.length_b   1.000
_cell.length_c   1.000
_cell.angle_alpha   90.00
_cell.angle_beta   90.00
_cell.angle_gamma   90.00
#
_symmetry.space_group_name_H-M   'P 1'
#
loop_
_entity.id
_entity.type
_entity.pdbx_description
1 polymer ?
#
loop_
_entity_poly.entity_id
_entity_poly.type
_entity_poly.pdbx_seq_one_letter_code
_entity_poly.pdbx_strand_id
1 'polypeptide(L)' 'VSKTEKAKAKPTEGKLTGALAFAVFSVTLGSFQFGYHIGCVNAPGGIITDWIVVSHRELFHTTLDKERADFVW' A
#
# COMPACT_ATOMS: atom_id res chain seq x y z
N VAL A 1 -8.98 -38.09 49.89
CA VAL A 1 -7.77 -37.61 49.17
C VAL A 1 -8.22 -36.62 48.12
N SER A 2 -7.59 -35.44 48.13
CA SER A 2 -8.04 -34.17 47.56
C SER A 2 -8.22 -34.18 46.04
N LYS A 3 -9.33 -33.62 45.53
CA LYS A 3 -9.48 -33.24 44.12
C LYS A 3 -8.88 -31.85 43.95
N THR A 4 -7.74 -31.77 43.28
CA THR A 4 -7.12 -30.50 42.90
C THR A 4 -7.94 -29.85 41.80
N GLU A 5 -8.81 -28.91 42.16
CA GLU A 5 -9.56 -28.09 41.23
C GLU A 5 -8.58 -27.13 40.54
N LYS A 6 -8.29 -27.34 39.25
CA LYS A 6 -7.48 -26.38 38.47
C LYS A 6 -8.26 -25.09 38.36
N ALA A 7 -7.73 -24.02 38.96
CA ALA A 7 -8.29 -22.68 38.86
C ALA A 7 -8.48 -22.29 37.38
N LYS A 8 -9.73 -22.02 36.97
CA LYS A 8 -10.04 -21.45 35.65
C LYS A 8 -9.32 -20.10 35.53
N ALA A 9 -8.49 -19.95 34.51
CA ALA A 9 -7.83 -18.68 34.21
C ALA A 9 -8.90 -17.59 34.01
N LYS A 10 -8.82 -16.52 34.80
CA LYS A 10 -9.68 -15.34 34.62
C LYS A 10 -9.39 -14.73 33.25
N PRO A 11 -10.41 -14.30 32.48
CA PRO A 11 -10.18 -13.56 31.24
C PRO A 11 -9.36 -12.31 31.57
N THR A 12 -8.23 -12.13 30.89
CA THR A 12 -7.45 -10.91 30.98
C THR A 12 -8.22 -9.80 30.28
N GLU A 13 -8.67 -8.80 31.06
CA GLU A 13 -9.30 -7.60 30.53
C GLU A 13 -8.22 -6.70 29.93
N GLY A 14 -8.01 -6.81 28.61
CA GLY A 14 -7.05 -5.99 27.88
C GLY A 14 -7.47 -4.51 27.86
N LYS A 15 -6.49 -3.60 27.85
CA LYS A 15 -6.71 -2.15 27.72
C LYS A 15 -5.93 -1.62 26.51
N LEU A 16 -6.49 -0.63 25.81
CA LEU A 16 -5.73 0.11 24.80
C LEU A 16 -4.64 0.91 25.52
N THR A 17 -3.38 0.60 25.22
CA THR A 17 -2.23 1.34 25.75
C THR A 17 -1.68 2.27 24.68
N GLY A 18 -0.98 3.34 25.10
CA GLY A 18 -0.32 4.24 24.15
C GLY A 18 0.71 3.52 23.27
N ALA A 19 1.46 2.57 23.84
CA ALA A 19 2.41 1.75 23.08
C ALA A 19 1.70 0.86 22.05
N LEU A 20 0.55 0.27 22.40
CA LEU A 20 -0.26 -0.53 21.47
C LEU A 20 -0.82 0.33 20.34
N ALA A 21 -1.37 1.50 20.67
CA ALA A 21 -1.88 2.44 19.67
C ALA A 21 -0.76 2.89 18.70
N PHE A 22 0.41 3.23 19.23
CA PHE A 22 1.58 3.59 18.42
C PHE A 22 2.04 2.44 17.51
N ALA A 23 2.11 1.21 18.02
CA ALA A 23 2.48 0.05 17.24
C ALA A 23 1.50 -0.23 16.10
N VAL A 24 0.18 -0.18 16.38
CA VAL A 24 -0.87 -0.40 15.39
C VAL A 24 -0.88 0.72 14.34
N PHE A 25 -0.73 1.97 14.74
CA PHE A 25 -0.62 3.09 13.80
C PHE A 25 0.60 2.94 12.90
N SER A 26 1.77 2.62 13.48
CA SER A 26 3.01 2.49 12.72
C SER A 26 2.94 1.35 11.69
N VAL A 27 2.39 0.19 12.05
CA VAL A 27 2.28 -0.94 11.11
C VAL A 27 1.25 -0.67 10.01
N THR A 28 0.16 0.04 10.31
CA THR A 28 -0.87 0.37 9.33
C THR A 28 -0.40 1.40 8.29
N LEU A 29 0.61 2.23 8.59
CA LEU A 29 1.25 3.08 7.58
C LEU A 29 1.90 2.27 6.44
N GLY A 30 2.44 1.08 6.73
CA GLY A 30 2.96 0.18 5.70
C GLY A 30 1.85 -0.36 4.79
N SER A 31 0.71 -0.74 5.36
CA SER A 31 -0.48 -1.14 4.59
C SER A 31 -1.07 0.01 3.79
N PHE A 32 -1.05 1.23 4.34
CA PHE A 32 -1.45 2.43 3.62
C PHE A 32 -0.55 2.69 2.42
N GLN A 33 0.77 2.62 2.60
CA GLN A 33 1.74 2.76 1.52
C GLN A 33 1.49 1.73 0.42
N PHE A 34 1.22 0.47 0.78
CA PHE A 34 0.86 -0.58 -0.17
C PHE A 34 -0.36 -0.19 -1.02
N GLY A 35 -1.46 0.22 -0.38
CA GLY A 35 -2.66 0.67 -1.09
C GLY A 35 -2.42 1.91 -1.96
N TYR A 36 -1.65 2.88 -1.45
CA TYR A 36 -1.33 4.10 -2.18
C TYR A 36 -0.56 3.82 -3.46
N HIS A 37 0.50 3.01 -3.41
CA HIS A 37 1.31 2.72 -4.60
C HIS A 37 0.53 1.99 -5.69
N ILE A 38 -0.44 1.14 -5.32
CA ILE A 38 -1.32 0.48 -6.31
C ILE A 38 -2.33 1.47 -6.89
N GLY A 39 -2.88 2.37 -6.05
CA GLY A 39 -3.94 3.27 -6.47
C GLY A 39 -3.46 4.52 -7.23
N CYS A 40 -2.30 5.06 -6.88
CA CYS A 40 -1.88 6.39 -7.32
C CYS A 40 -1.50 6.46 -8.80
N VAL A 41 -1.16 5.34 -9.44
CA VAL A 41 -0.75 5.26 -10.85
C VAL A 41 -1.94 5.20 -11.81
N ASN A 42 -3.12 4.75 -11.35
CA ASN A 42 -4.27 4.51 -12.23
C ASN A 42 -4.92 5.80 -12.73
N ALA A 43 -5.20 6.75 -11.83
CA ALA A 43 -5.85 8.01 -12.20
C ALA A 43 -5.03 8.89 -13.16
N PRO A 44 -3.70 9.08 -12.97
CA PRO A 44 -2.88 9.85 -13.88
C PRO A 44 -2.34 9.05 -15.07
N GLY A 45 -2.74 7.78 -15.27
CA GLY A 45 -2.15 6.89 -16.28
C GLY A 45 -2.06 7.52 -17.68
N GLY A 46 -3.14 8.18 -18.13
CA GLY A 46 -3.13 8.87 -19.43
C GLY A 46 -2.15 10.05 -19.52
N ILE A 47 -1.96 10.80 -18.43
CA ILE A 47 -0.96 11.89 -18.37
C ILE A 47 0.45 11.31 -18.47
N ILE A 48 0.67 10.13 -17.87
CA ILE A 48 1.97 9.46 -17.91
C ILE A 48 2.24 8.91 -19.31
N THR A 49 1.26 8.29 -19.97
CA THR A 49 1.35 7.91 -21.39
C THR A 49 1.71 9.11 -22.27
N ASP A 50 1.00 10.24 -22.10
CA ASP A 50 1.26 11.44 -22.91
C ASP A 50 2.68 11.98 -22.66
N TRP A 51 3.16 11.94 -21.42
CA TRP A 51 4.54 12.27 -21.09
C TRP A 51 5.56 11.34 -21.75
N ILE A 52 5.29 10.03 -21.82
CA ILE A 52 6.14 9.05 -22.52
C ILE A 52 6.25 9.41 -24.01
N VAL A 53 5.14 9.74 -24.68
CA VAL A 53 5.11 10.13 -26.09
C VAL A 53 5.95 11.38 -26.34
N VAL A 54 5.75 12.42 -25.52
CA VAL A 54 6.49 13.68 -25.63
C VAL A 54 7.98 13.46 -25.40
N SER A 55 8.35 12.76 -24.33
CA SER A 55 9.74 12.49 -23.97
C SER A 55 10.45 11.69 -25.07
N HIS A 56 9.80 10.68 -25.65
CA HIS A 56 10.38 9.90 -26.74
C HIS A 56 10.63 10.75 -27.99
N ARG A 57 9.69 11.64 -28.33
CA ARG A 57 9.84 12.56 -29.46
C ARG A 57 11.01 13.52 -29.25
N GLU A 58 11.19 14.02 -28.03
CA GLU A 58 12.28 14.94 -27.71
C GLU A 58 13.65 14.25 -27.75
N LEU A 59 13.76 13.03 -27.22
CA LEU A 59 15.03 12.29 -27.17
C LEU A 59 15.45 11.70 -28.52
N PHE A 60 14.49 11.18 -29.30
CA PHE A 60 14.79 10.36 -30.48
C PHE A 60 14.28 10.97 -31.79
N HIS A 61 13.71 12.17 -31.74
CA HIS A 61 13.12 12.87 -32.89
C HIS A 61 12.08 12.06 -33.67
N THR A 62 11.50 11.04 -33.02
CA THR A 62 10.52 10.12 -33.60
C THR A 62 9.33 10.02 -32.65
N THR A 63 8.12 10.06 -33.19
CA THR A 63 6.91 10.04 -32.36
C THR A 63 6.51 8.59 -32.09
N LEU A 64 6.35 8.25 -30.81
CA LEU A 64 5.77 6.97 -30.40
C LEU A 64 4.26 7.05 -30.57
N ASP A 65 3.68 6.08 -31.25
CA ASP A 65 2.23 5.96 -31.39
C ASP A 65 1.58 5.64 -30.03
N LYS A 66 0.34 6.10 -29.86
CA LYS A 66 -0.38 6.01 -28.59
C LYS A 66 -0.52 4.56 -28.11
N GLU A 67 -0.78 3.62 -29.02
CA GLU A 67 -0.88 2.19 -28.68
C GLU A 67 0.42 1.64 -28.09
N ARG A 68 1.57 2.00 -28.66
CA ARG A 68 2.87 1.60 -28.09
C ARG A 68 3.18 2.31 -26.79
N ALA A 69 2.78 3.58 -26.63
CA ALA A 69 2.95 4.29 -25.39
C ALA A 69 2.11 3.68 -24.25
N ASP A 70 0.87 3.30 -24.54
CA ASP A 70 -0.03 2.61 -23.61
C ASP A 70 0.45 1.19 -23.27
N PHE A 71 1.21 0.53 -24.16
CA PHE A 71 1.83 -0.77 -23.88
C PHE A 71 3.10 -0.67 -23.02
N VAL A 72 3.86 0.42 -23.14
CA VAL A 72 5.08 0.65 -22.35
C VAL A 72 4.76 1.08 -20.92
N TRP A 73 3.60 1.73 -20.74
CA TRP A 73 3.02 2.06 -19.44
C TRP A 73 2.52 0.81 -18.70
#